data_AF-A0A937PVS7-F1
#
_entry.id   AF-A0A937PVS7-F1
#
_cell.length_a   1.000
_cell.length_b   1.000
_cell.length_c   1.000
_cell.angle_alpha   90.00
_cell.angle_beta   90.00
_cell.angle_gamma   90.00
#
_symmetry.space_group_name_H-M   'P 1'
#
loop_
_entity.id
_entity.type
_entity.pdbx_description
1 polymer ?
#
loop_
_entity_poly.entity_id
_entity_poly.type
_entity_poly.pdbx_seq_one_letter_code
_entity_poly.pdbx_strand_id
1 'polypeptide(L)'
;MRVKWVVFIALSAVLLPVMTSSSQAVNTTAIDAVRSKGVLTKQDLQVIDDFLAAGVQELVGAQRFTDIARVRTVILSRQGTQKQYAQQFSASAYDHLTSGLRAALTEPAERKTMVTVNLLILIDGLADLKLTDLSVAMLGSKSAVVRYWAIHSLASDGIIAKLNAGGTATSQRARAIAEKLKELVDRSEPETLALIANFAGGVKVAQAEELLLRIADVRIKQYAGWKVKYELLDGAILRLLADKMVSGGTKTSAVAYRFGQLYSCAIQRYVVGKGFLSDSQRRQLASVLVGTEAGCISKLLGTPRTTIKRAIERGDDSALTSEHNRLLGTEAKAGELAAKIKFVYGPDSSGKKRNGPFALPRPPRTNTTE
;
A
#
# COMPACT_ATOMS: atom_id res chain seq x y z
N MET A 1 -68.35 -37.69 35.31
CA MET A 1 -68.63 -36.93 34.06
C MET A 1 -67.56 -37.34 33.05
N ARG A 2 -67.85 -38.17 32.02
CA ARG A 2 -68.41 -37.80 30.68
C ARG A 2 -67.50 -36.75 30.00
N VAL A 3 -66.82 -36.86 28.85
CA VAL A 3 -66.92 -37.61 27.57
C VAL A 3 -65.55 -37.47 26.85
N LYS A 4 -64.84 -38.55 26.45
CA LYS A 4 -64.51 -39.01 25.08
C LYS A 4 -64.11 -38.00 23.95
N TRP A 5 -62.94 -38.27 23.34
CA TRP A 5 -62.62 -38.41 21.89
C TRP A 5 -62.35 -37.19 20.94
N VAL A 6 -61.09 -37.16 20.41
CA VAL A 6 -60.64 -37.14 18.99
C VAL A 6 -60.59 -35.84 18.15
N VAL A 7 -59.66 -35.86 17.16
CA VAL A 7 -59.51 -35.09 15.88
C VAL A 7 -58.38 -34.04 15.93
N PHE A 8 -57.13 -34.22 15.43
CA PHE A 8 -56.59 -34.48 14.06
C PHE A 8 -56.98 -33.43 12.99
N ILE A 9 -56.03 -32.65 12.45
CA ILE A 9 -55.79 -32.38 11.00
C ILE A 9 -54.80 -31.22 10.80
N ALA A 10 -53.70 -31.58 10.13
CA ALA A 10 -52.81 -30.83 9.23
C ALA A 10 -52.87 -29.30 9.15
N LEU A 11 -51.70 -28.67 9.37
CA LEU A 11 -51.18 -27.71 8.40
C LEU A 11 -49.77 -28.13 7.98
N SER A 12 -49.75 -28.82 6.85
CA SER A 12 -48.62 -28.97 5.96
C SER A 12 -48.08 -27.60 5.53
N ALA A 13 -46.80 -27.57 5.19
CA ALA A 13 -46.17 -26.56 4.33
C ALA A 13 -45.89 -25.18 4.95
N VAL A 14 -44.90 -25.11 5.84
CA VAL A 14 -43.80 -24.14 5.66
C VAL A 14 -42.48 -24.84 6.07
N LEU A 15 -42.07 -25.81 5.25
CA LEU A 15 -40.64 -25.99 4.99
C LEU A 15 -40.22 -24.70 4.29
N LEU A 16 -39.85 -23.67 5.05
CA LEU A 16 -38.92 -22.70 4.50
C LEU A 16 -37.67 -23.53 4.22
N PRO A 17 -37.25 -23.72 2.96
CA PRO A 17 -35.85 -23.98 2.77
C PRO A 17 -35.19 -22.74 3.36
N VAL A 18 -34.54 -22.89 4.51
CA VAL A 18 -33.34 -22.12 4.75
C VAL A 18 -32.50 -22.49 3.53
N MET A 19 -32.59 -21.65 2.50
CA MET A 19 -31.68 -21.66 1.38
C MET A 19 -30.34 -21.36 2.02
N THR A 20 -29.74 -22.42 2.54
CA THR A 20 -28.31 -22.59 2.55
C THR A 20 -27.97 -22.50 1.07
N SER A 21 -27.73 -21.25 0.63
CA SER A 21 -27.12 -20.95 -0.65
C SER A 21 -25.80 -21.70 -0.61
N SER A 22 -25.88 -22.94 -1.07
CA SER A 22 -24.74 -23.77 -1.37
C SER A 22 -23.99 -22.93 -2.37
N SER A 23 -22.84 -22.36 -1.98
CA SER A 23 -21.92 -21.67 -2.88
C SER A 23 -21.58 -22.68 -3.97
N GLN A 24 -22.37 -22.66 -5.05
CA GLN A 24 -22.05 -23.36 -6.27
C GLN A 24 -20.96 -22.51 -6.88
N ALA A 25 -19.71 -22.91 -6.65
CA ALA A 25 -18.57 -22.29 -7.30
C ALA A 25 -18.91 -22.05 -8.78
N VAL A 26 -18.83 -20.80 -9.22
CA VAL A 26 -19.09 -20.35 -10.60
C VAL A 26 -18.72 -21.44 -11.61
N ASN A 27 -19.69 -21.91 -12.41
CA ASN A 27 -19.45 -22.98 -13.39
C ASN A 27 -18.36 -22.54 -14.37
N THR A 28 -17.21 -23.23 -14.35
CA THR A 28 -16.04 -22.82 -15.14
C THR A 28 -15.97 -23.49 -16.51
N THR A 29 -16.80 -24.49 -16.79
CA THR A 29 -16.66 -25.32 -17.99
C THR A 29 -16.79 -24.51 -19.27
N ALA A 30 -17.79 -23.63 -19.34
CA ALA A 30 -18.03 -22.81 -20.51
C ALA A 30 -16.93 -21.77 -20.73
N ILE A 31 -16.48 -21.10 -19.65
CA ILE A 31 -15.43 -20.08 -19.75
C ILE A 31 -14.07 -20.70 -20.09
N ASP A 32 -13.76 -21.89 -19.57
CA ASP A 32 -12.51 -22.60 -19.88
C ASP A 32 -12.49 -23.03 -21.36
N ALA A 33 -13.63 -23.45 -21.92
CA ALA A 33 -13.77 -23.74 -23.35
C ALA A 33 -13.58 -22.48 -24.21
N VAL A 34 -14.23 -21.37 -23.86
CA VAL A 34 -14.11 -20.10 -24.58
C VAL A 34 -12.67 -19.56 -24.54
N ARG A 35 -12.00 -19.65 -23.40
CA ARG A 35 -10.62 -19.17 -23.22
C ARG A 35 -9.62 -19.86 -24.14
N SER A 36 -9.89 -21.11 -24.54
CA SER A 36 -9.03 -21.89 -25.45
C SER A 36 -9.18 -21.54 -26.92
N LYS A 37 -10.20 -20.75 -27.31
CA LYS A 37 -10.49 -20.42 -28.71
C LYS A 37 -9.55 -19.33 -29.24
N GLY A 38 -9.13 -19.48 -30.50
CA GLY A 38 -8.33 -18.47 -31.20
C GLY A 38 -9.12 -17.23 -31.62
N VAL A 39 -10.38 -17.40 -32.00
CA VAL A 39 -11.32 -16.35 -32.41
C VAL A 39 -12.64 -16.54 -31.68
N LEU A 40 -13.19 -15.45 -31.14
CA LEU A 40 -14.42 -15.46 -30.34
C LEU A 40 -15.62 -14.97 -31.16
N THR A 41 -16.73 -15.69 -31.02
CA THR A 41 -18.06 -15.28 -31.51
C THR A 41 -18.76 -14.38 -30.49
N LYS A 42 -19.88 -13.74 -30.87
CA LYS A 42 -20.70 -12.96 -29.92
C LYS A 42 -21.19 -13.81 -28.74
N GLN A 43 -21.53 -15.07 -28.98
CA GLN A 43 -21.95 -15.99 -27.92
C GLN A 43 -20.80 -16.29 -26.95
N ASP A 44 -19.57 -16.41 -27.46
CA ASP A 44 -18.39 -16.59 -26.62
C ASP A 44 -18.13 -15.36 -25.73
N LEU A 45 -18.37 -14.15 -26.25
CA LEU A 45 -18.28 -12.93 -25.45
C LEU A 45 -19.33 -12.88 -24.33
N GLN A 46 -20.55 -13.36 -24.60
CA GLN A 46 -21.60 -13.45 -23.58
C GLN A 46 -21.22 -14.45 -22.47
N VAL A 47 -20.58 -15.57 -22.81
CA VAL A 47 -20.09 -16.53 -21.80
C VAL A 47 -19.08 -15.89 -20.85
N ILE A 48 -18.21 -15.01 -21.35
CA ILE A 48 -17.26 -14.25 -20.52
C ILE A 48 -18.01 -13.28 -19.59
N ASP A 49 -19.03 -12.62 -20.12
CA ASP A 49 -19.85 -11.68 -19.35
C ASP A 49 -20.63 -12.37 -18.23
N ASP A 50 -21.36 -13.45 -18.56
CA ASP A 50 -22.15 -14.23 -17.62
C ASP A 50 -21.29 -14.84 -16.51
N PHE A 51 -20.08 -15.29 -16.86
CA PHE A 51 -19.11 -15.81 -15.88
C PHE A 51 -18.74 -14.75 -14.84
N LEU A 52 -18.45 -13.53 -15.28
CA LEU A 52 -18.09 -12.43 -14.37
C LEU A 52 -19.29 -11.90 -13.59
N ALA A 53 -20.47 -11.83 -14.21
CA ALA A 53 -21.72 -11.48 -13.54
C ALA A 53 -22.00 -12.44 -12.38
N ALA A 54 -21.99 -13.74 -12.65
CA ALA A 54 -22.23 -14.78 -11.65
C ALA A 54 -21.19 -14.75 -10.53
N GLY A 55 -19.91 -14.63 -10.87
CA GLY A 55 -18.83 -14.57 -9.89
C GLY A 55 -18.89 -13.35 -8.97
N VAL A 56 -19.18 -12.16 -9.52
CA VAL A 56 -19.33 -10.96 -8.69
C VAL A 56 -20.60 -11.03 -7.84
N GLN A 57 -21.70 -11.54 -8.39
CA GLN A 57 -22.94 -11.73 -7.62
C GLN A 57 -22.72 -12.71 -6.45
N GLU A 58 -22.02 -13.82 -6.68
CA GLU A 58 -21.68 -14.79 -5.64
C GLU A 58 -20.79 -14.15 -4.56
N LEU A 59 -19.81 -13.32 -4.95
CA LEU A 59 -18.97 -12.58 -4.00
C LEU A 59 -19.75 -11.62 -3.11
N VAL A 60 -20.73 -10.90 -3.67
CA VAL A 60 -21.60 -9.98 -2.93
C VAL A 60 -22.54 -10.76 -2.00
N GLY A 61 -23.04 -11.90 -2.46
CA GLY A 61 -23.95 -12.77 -1.71
C GLY A 61 -23.30 -13.59 -0.60
N ALA A 62 -22.01 -13.92 -0.74
CA ALA A 62 -21.31 -14.83 0.17
C ALA A 62 -21.14 -14.25 1.58
N GLN A 63 -21.39 -15.10 2.58
CA GLN A 63 -21.23 -14.76 4.00
C GLN A 63 -19.94 -15.32 4.61
N ARG A 64 -19.40 -16.41 4.05
CA ARG A 64 -18.21 -17.09 4.57
C ARG A 64 -16.97 -16.65 3.83
N PHE A 65 -15.92 -16.32 4.58
CA PHE A 65 -14.64 -15.90 4.01
C PHE A 65 -14.01 -16.96 3.08
N THR A 66 -14.19 -18.25 3.37
CA THR A 66 -13.70 -19.36 2.53
C THR A 66 -14.34 -19.35 1.14
N ASP A 67 -15.62 -19.06 1.07
CA ASP A 67 -16.38 -19.08 -0.18
C ASP A 67 -15.99 -17.86 -1.03
N ILE A 68 -15.88 -16.70 -0.38
CA ILE A 68 -15.37 -15.47 -0.99
C ILE A 68 -13.97 -15.68 -1.59
N ALA A 69 -13.05 -16.28 -0.82
CA ALA A 69 -11.70 -16.55 -1.28
C ALA A 69 -11.68 -17.52 -2.48
N ARG A 70 -12.52 -18.56 -2.46
CA ARG A 70 -12.68 -19.51 -3.55
C ARG A 70 -13.16 -18.83 -4.82
N VAL A 71 -14.22 -18.02 -4.75
CA VAL A 71 -14.78 -17.34 -5.93
C VAL A 71 -13.76 -16.37 -6.54
N ARG A 72 -13.05 -15.59 -5.72
CA ARG A 72 -11.95 -14.74 -6.23
C ARG A 72 -10.89 -15.55 -6.96
N THR A 73 -10.45 -16.67 -6.38
CA THR A 73 -9.44 -17.54 -6.98
C THR A 73 -9.91 -18.07 -8.35
N VAL A 74 -11.18 -18.45 -8.45
CA VAL A 74 -11.79 -18.89 -9.71
C VAL A 74 -11.79 -17.77 -10.74
N ILE A 75 -12.20 -16.55 -10.38
CA ILE A 75 -12.20 -15.41 -11.33
C ILE A 75 -10.77 -15.09 -11.79
N LEU A 76 -9.83 -14.94 -10.86
CA LEU A 76 -8.45 -14.53 -11.15
C LEU A 76 -7.72 -15.54 -12.05
N SER A 77 -7.88 -16.83 -11.79
CA SER A 77 -7.24 -17.90 -12.59
C SER A 77 -7.79 -18.03 -14.01
N ARG A 78 -8.88 -17.33 -14.33
CA ARG A 78 -9.54 -17.35 -15.65
C ARG A 78 -9.29 -16.08 -16.46
N GLN A 79 -8.38 -15.21 -16.02
CA GLN A 79 -7.78 -14.21 -16.91
C GLN A 79 -7.15 -14.90 -18.14
N GLY A 80 -7.08 -14.17 -19.24
CA GLY A 80 -6.54 -14.66 -20.51
C GLY A 80 -5.70 -13.61 -21.20
N THR A 81 -4.79 -14.05 -22.08
CA THR A 81 -3.88 -13.18 -22.84
C THR A 81 -4.31 -13.00 -24.29
N GLN A 82 -5.22 -13.85 -24.80
CA GLN A 82 -5.82 -13.70 -26.13
C GLN A 82 -6.59 -12.38 -26.17
N LYS A 83 -6.38 -11.59 -27.23
CA LYS A 83 -6.78 -10.18 -27.29
C LYS A 83 -8.28 -9.95 -27.10
N GLN A 84 -9.15 -10.69 -27.83
CA GLN A 84 -10.60 -10.52 -27.73
C GLN A 84 -11.12 -10.93 -26.34
N TYR A 85 -10.64 -12.06 -25.83
CA TYR A 85 -10.95 -12.57 -24.50
C TYR A 85 -10.55 -11.57 -23.43
N ALA A 86 -9.28 -11.12 -23.44
CA ALA A 86 -8.75 -10.19 -22.46
C ALA A 86 -9.52 -8.85 -22.47
N GLN A 87 -9.87 -8.35 -23.65
CA GLN A 87 -10.65 -7.12 -23.81
C GLN A 87 -12.06 -7.26 -23.25
N GLN A 88 -12.75 -8.37 -23.57
CA GLN A 88 -14.09 -8.64 -23.06
C GLN A 88 -14.09 -8.88 -21.56
N PHE A 89 -13.16 -9.71 -21.06
CA PHE A 89 -13.02 -9.99 -19.63
C PHE A 89 -12.77 -8.71 -18.84
N SER A 90 -11.90 -7.82 -19.35
CA SER A 90 -11.64 -6.50 -18.79
C SER A 90 -12.91 -5.62 -18.75
N ALA A 91 -13.68 -5.59 -19.84
CA ALA A 91 -14.92 -4.80 -19.93
C ALA A 91 -16.01 -5.33 -18.98
N SER A 92 -16.32 -6.62 -19.05
CA SER A 92 -17.28 -7.28 -18.17
C SER A 92 -16.86 -7.17 -16.70
N ALA A 93 -15.56 -7.27 -16.39
CA ALA A 93 -15.09 -7.11 -15.02
C ALA A 93 -15.40 -5.69 -14.51
N TYR A 94 -15.14 -4.67 -15.33
CA TYR A 94 -15.46 -3.29 -14.98
C TYR A 94 -16.96 -3.10 -14.70
N ASP A 95 -17.82 -3.60 -15.59
CA ASP A 95 -19.28 -3.43 -15.47
C ASP A 95 -19.84 -4.15 -14.24
N HIS A 96 -19.46 -5.41 -14.03
CA HIS A 96 -19.97 -6.21 -12.91
C HIS A 96 -19.37 -5.78 -11.58
N LEU A 97 -18.08 -5.41 -11.51
CA LEU A 97 -17.49 -4.85 -10.29
C LEU A 97 -18.10 -3.49 -9.92
N THR A 98 -18.39 -2.64 -10.91
CA THR A 98 -19.12 -1.39 -10.67
C THR A 98 -20.48 -1.67 -10.05
N SER A 99 -21.22 -2.62 -10.61
CA SER A 99 -22.55 -3.01 -10.11
C SER A 99 -22.46 -3.63 -8.71
N GLY A 100 -21.47 -4.48 -8.46
CA GLY A 100 -21.22 -5.08 -7.15
C GLY A 100 -20.86 -4.03 -6.08
N LEU A 101 -20.03 -3.04 -6.42
CA LEU A 101 -19.70 -1.93 -5.52
C LEU A 101 -20.92 -1.07 -5.21
N ARG A 102 -21.81 -0.83 -6.18
CA ARG A 102 -23.09 -0.14 -5.95
C ARG A 102 -24.02 -0.94 -5.04
N ALA A 103 -24.14 -2.25 -5.28
CA ALA A 103 -24.93 -3.15 -4.43
C ALA A 103 -24.40 -3.17 -2.99
N ALA A 104 -23.08 -3.13 -2.79
CA ALA A 104 -22.49 -3.05 -1.45
C ALA A 104 -22.95 -1.81 -0.67
N LEU A 105 -23.34 -0.71 -1.34
CA LEU A 105 -23.81 0.50 -0.66
C LEU A 105 -25.16 0.34 0.03
N THR A 106 -25.99 -0.62 -0.42
CA THR A 106 -27.32 -0.91 0.13
C THR A 106 -27.28 -1.91 1.29
N GLU A 107 -26.11 -2.49 1.56
CA GLU A 107 -25.91 -3.45 2.65
C GLU A 107 -25.79 -2.77 4.02
N PRO A 108 -26.11 -3.48 5.12
CA PRO A 108 -25.80 -3.04 6.48
C PRO A 108 -24.31 -2.73 6.66
N ALA A 109 -23.96 -1.82 7.57
CA ALA A 109 -22.61 -1.22 7.66
C ALA A 109 -21.44 -2.23 7.68
N GLU A 110 -21.57 -3.31 8.45
CA GLU A 110 -20.55 -4.37 8.53
C GLU A 110 -20.43 -5.14 7.21
N ARG A 111 -21.55 -5.61 6.67
CA ARG A 111 -21.61 -6.34 5.40
C ARG A 111 -21.15 -5.47 4.22
N LYS A 112 -21.54 -4.19 4.20
CA LYS A 112 -21.06 -3.19 3.23
C LYS A 112 -19.55 -3.12 3.20
N THR A 113 -18.91 -3.01 4.37
CA THR A 113 -17.45 -2.94 4.46
C THR A 113 -16.82 -4.23 3.95
N MET A 114 -17.32 -5.38 4.41
CA MET A 114 -16.82 -6.69 3.99
C MET A 114 -16.92 -6.87 2.46
N VAL A 115 -18.09 -6.64 1.87
CA VAL A 115 -18.30 -6.80 0.42
C VAL A 115 -17.38 -5.83 -0.35
N THR A 116 -17.35 -4.55 0.05
CA THR A 116 -16.49 -3.54 -0.60
C THR A 116 -15.02 -3.95 -0.59
N VAL A 117 -14.51 -4.40 0.56
CA VAL A 117 -13.12 -4.86 0.69
C VAL A 117 -12.85 -6.06 -0.20
N ASN A 118 -13.76 -7.04 -0.26
CA ASN A 118 -13.55 -8.23 -1.09
C ASN A 118 -13.57 -7.93 -2.59
N LEU A 119 -14.40 -6.98 -3.03
CA LEU A 119 -14.38 -6.49 -4.41
C LEU A 119 -13.09 -5.73 -4.72
N LEU A 120 -12.57 -4.93 -3.77
CA LEU A 120 -11.27 -4.25 -3.94
C LEU A 120 -10.09 -5.24 -4.00
N ILE A 121 -10.13 -6.33 -3.22
CA ILE A 121 -9.14 -7.41 -3.31
C ILE A 121 -9.20 -8.10 -4.68
N LEU A 122 -10.41 -8.28 -5.24
CA LEU A 122 -10.53 -8.80 -6.59
C LEU A 122 -9.96 -7.82 -7.64
N ILE A 123 -10.25 -6.52 -7.50
CA ILE A 123 -9.69 -5.46 -8.35
C ILE A 123 -8.15 -5.47 -8.30
N ASP A 124 -7.59 -5.57 -7.09
CA ASP A 124 -6.14 -5.70 -6.85
C ASP A 124 -5.55 -6.90 -7.61
N GLY A 125 -6.13 -8.09 -7.43
CA GLY A 125 -5.66 -9.31 -8.08
C GLY A 125 -5.78 -9.29 -9.61
N LEU A 126 -6.79 -8.61 -10.17
CA LEU A 126 -6.95 -8.49 -11.62
C LEU A 126 -5.86 -7.62 -12.25
N ALA A 127 -5.30 -6.68 -11.48
CA ALA A 127 -4.27 -5.73 -11.91
C ALA A 127 -4.59 -5.04 -13.25
N ASP A 128 -5.87 -4.77 -13.53
CA ASP A 128 -6.33 -4.13 -14.77
C ASP A 128 -6.38 -2.61 -14.63
N LEU A 129 -5.69 -1.90 -15.52
CA LEU A 129 -5.68 -0.44 -15.53
C LEU A 129 -7.10 0.15 -15.63
N LYS A 130 -8.05 -0.48 -16.32
CA LYS A 130 -9.42 0.05 -16.41
C LYS A 130 -10.14 0.10 -15.05
N LEU A 131 -9.75 -0.76 -14.11
CA LEU A 131 -10.37 -0.86 -12.80
C LEU A 131 -9.80 0.15 -11.79
N THR A 132 -8.75 0.90 -12.15
CA THR A 132 -8.15 1.90 -11.25
C THR A 132 -9.14 2.99 -10.86
N ASP A 133 -10.06 3.35 -11.75
CA ASP A 133 -11.05 4.40 -11.51
C ASP A 133 -12.02 4.01 -10.39
N LEU A 134 -12.35 2.70 -10.28
CA LEU A 134 -13.14 2.16 -9.17
C LEU A 134 -12.39 2.27 -7.84
N SER A 135 -11.08 2.00 -7.84
CA SER A 135 -10.24 2.12 -6.65
C SER A 135 -10.07 3.58 -6.22
N VAL A 136 -9.85 4.49 -7.18
CA VAL A 136 -9.78 5.93 -6.93
C VAL A 136 -11.06 6.45 -6.28
N ALA A 137 -12.23 5.99 -6.74
CA ALA A 137 -13.52 6.36 -6.15
C ALA A 137 -13.64 5.95 -4.67
N MET A 138 -12.94 4.90 -4.24
CA MET A 138 -12.98 4.39 -2.86
C MET A 138 -12.00 5.07 -1.89
N LEU A 139 -11.09 5.91 -2.39
CA LEU A 139 -10.10 6.64 -1.57
C LEU A 139 -10.73 7.57 -0.53
N GLY A 140 -11.93 8.08 -0.80
CA GLY A 140 -12.69 8.96 0.09
C GLY A 140 -13.46 8.23 1.19
N SER A 141 -13.41 6.89 1.25
CA SER A 141 -14.17 6.11 2.22
C SER A 141 -13.81 6.47 3.66
N LYS A 142 -14.80 6.49 4.56
CA LYS A 142 -14.56 6.66 6.01
C LYS A 142 -13.88 5.43 6.62
N SER A 143 -14.08 4.24 6.03
CA SER A 143 -13.48 2.99 6.49
C SER A 143 -12.00 2.93 6.13
N ALA A 144 -11.13 2.82 7.13
CA ALA A 144 -9.69 2.74 6.94
C ALA A 144 -9.27 1.50 6.12
N VAL A 145 -9.93 0.36 6.34
CA VAL A 145 -9.65 -0.88 5.59
C VAL A 145 -10.07 -0.78 4.11
N VAL A 146 -11.17 -0.06 3.81
CA VAL A 146 -11.56 0.20 2.41
C VAL A 146 -10.53 1.11 1.73
N ARG A 147 -10.08 2.18 2.41
CA ARG A 147 -9.02 3.05 1.88
C ARG A 147 -7.72 2.28 1.65
N TYR A 148 -7.33 1.43 2.61
CA TYR A 148 -6.14 0.60 2.51
C TYR A 148 -6.17 -0.25 1.24
N TRP A 149 -7.24 -1.03 1.02
CA TRP A 149 -7.34 -1.89 -0.17
C TRP A 149 -7.48 -1.12 -1.47
N ALA A 150 -8.14 0.04 -1.46
CA ALA A 150 -8.20 0.93 -2.60
C ALA A 150 -6.83 1.48 -2.99
N ILE A 151 -5.95 1.73 -2.03
CA ILE A 151 -4.58 2.17 -2.30
C ILE A 151 -3.72 0.98 -2.70
N HIS A 152 -3.92 -0.19 -2.06
CA HIS A 152 -3.19 -1.42 -2.38
C HIS A 152 -3.38 -1.80 -3.85
N SER A 153 -4.62 -1.78 -4.35
CA SER A 153 -4.91 -2.07 -5.77
C SER A 153 -4.19 -1.12 -6.72
N LEU A 154 -4.09 0.17 -6.37
CA LEU A 154 -3.38 1.18 -7.15
C LEU A 154 -1.85 1.02 -7.06
N ALA A 155 -1.35 0.55 -5.93
CA ALA A 155 0.08 0.41 -5.62
C ALA A 155 0.64 -0.99 -5.91
N SER A 156 -0.15 -1.88 -6.51
CA SER A 156 0.29 -3.23 -6.87
C SER A 156 1.34 -3.20 -8.01
N ASP A 157 2.28 -4.13 -7.98
CA ASP A 157 3.36 -4.21 -8.97
C ASP A 157 2.83 -4.33 -10.41
N GLY A 158 1.73 -5.07 -10.59
CA GLY A 158 1.06 -5.22 -11.89
C GLY A 158 0.50 -3.90 -12.43
N ILE A 159 -0.11 -3.08 -11.57
CA ILE A 159 -0.61 -1.76 -11.97
C ILE A 159 0.56 -0.80 -12.22
N ILE A 160 1.56 -0.77 -11.34
CA ILE A 160 2.75 0.08 -11.50
C ILE A 160 3.46 -0.23 -12.83
N ALA A 161 3.66 -1.51 -13.16
CA ALA A 161 4.28 -1.93 -14.42
C ALA A 161 3.48 -1.43 -15.63
N LYS A 162 2.15 -1.58 -15.61
CA LYS A 162 1.27 -1.12 -16.70
C LYS A 162 1.22 0.41 -16.82
N LEU A 163 1.24 1.15 -15.72
CA LEU A 163 1.34 2.61 -15.73
C LEU A 163 2.68 3.09 -16.34
N ASN A 164 3.75 2.32 -16.15
CA ASN A 164 5.09 2.61 -16.67
C ASN A 164 5.34 2.10 -18.10
N ALA A 165 4.41 1.32 -18.69
CA ALA A 165 4.59 0.69 -20.00
C ALA A 165 4.65 1.69 -21.19
N GLY A 166 4.47 2.99 -20.94
CA GLY A 166 4.58 4.05 -21.94
C GLY A 166 3.23 4.52 -22.48
N GLY A 167 3.23 5.74 -23.04
CA GLY A 167 2.05 6.38 -23.62
C GLY A 167 1.56 7.61 -22.83
N THR A 168 0.93 8.55 -23.54
CA THR A 168 0.40 9.79 -22.97
C THR A 168 -0.76 9.50 -22.00
N ALA A 169 -1.66 8.58 -22.36
CA ALA A 169 -2.83 8.24 -21.56
C ALA A 169 -2.48 7.57 -20.23
N THR A 170 -1.55 6.60 -20.24
CA THR A 170 -1.05 5.91 -19.04
C THR A 170 -0.30 6.88 -18.12
N SER A 171 0.53 7.76 -18.69
CA SER A 171 1.20 8.82 -17.95
C SER A 171 0.21 9.81 -17.32
N GLN A 172 -0.83 10.22 -18.04
CA GLN A 172 -1.87 11.11 -17.50
C GLN A 172 -2.65 10.45 -16.36
N ARG A 173 -3.00 9.17 -16.50
CA ARG A 173 -3.64 8.39 -15.43
C ARG A 173 -2.74 8.27 -14.20
N ALA A 174 -1.46 7.97 -14.38
CA ALA A 174 -0.48 7.91 -13.30
C ALA A 174 -0.39 9.24 -12.53
N ARG A 175 -0.38 10.38 -13.25
CA ARG A 175 -0.40 11.71 -12.64
C ARG A 175 -1.67 11.96 -11.84
N ALA A 176 -2.83 11.62 -12.40
CA ALA A 176 -4.11 11.80 -11.72
C ALA A 176 -4.21 10.98 -10.43
N ILE A 177 -3.73 9.73 -10.44
CA ILE A 177 -3.67 8.88 -9.24
C ILE A 177 -2.71 9.49 -8.21
N ALA A 178 -1.52 9.95 -8.63
CA ALA A 178 -0.56 10.58 -7.72
C ALA A 178 -1.15 11.80 -6.99
N GLU A 179 -1.86 12.67 -7.70
CA GLU A 179 -2.53 13.83 -7.08
C GLU A 179 -3.62 13.41 -6.09
N LYS A 180 -4.41 12.37 -6.43
CA LYS A 180 -5.45 11.87 -5.51
C LYS A 180 -4.85 11.26 -4.24
N LEU A 181 -3.73 10.54 -4.35
CA LEU A 181 -3.06 9.96 -3.18
C LEU A 181 -2.39 11.03 -2.31
N LYS A 182 -1.91 12.13 -2.91
CA LYS A 182 -1.33 13.28 -2.20
C LYS A 182 -2.30 13.89 -1.18
N GLU A 183 -3.59 13.95 -1.51
CA GLU A 183 -4.66 14.44 -0.62
C GLU A 183 -4.82 13.58 0.65
N LEU A 184 -4.27 12.36 0.69
CA LEU A 184 -4.43 11.42 1.80
C LEU A 184 -3.24 11.38 2.76
N VAL A 185 -2.07 11.89 2.34
CA VAL A 185 -0.80 11.67 3.04
C VAL A 185 -0.84 12.11 4.50
N ASP A 186 -1.37 13.29 4.80
CA ASP A 186 -1.35 13.87 6.15
C ASP A 186 -2.26 13.16 7.16
N ARG A 187 -3.25 12.39 6.67
CA ARG A 187 -4.27 11.69 7.49
C ARG A 187 -4.18 10.16 7.42
N SER A 188 -3.16 9.64 6.74
CA SER A 188 -3.02 8.19 6.53
C SER A 188 -2.32 7.52 7.71
N GLU A 189 -2.79 6.32 8.06
CA GLU A 189 -2.09 5.43 8.97
C GLU A 189 -0.76 4.95 8.35
N PRO A 190 0.24 4.56 9.16
CA PRO A 190 1.57 4.19 8.65
C PRO A 190 1.57 3.15 7.54
N GLU A 191 0.75 2.10 7.65
CA GLU A 191 0.62 1.02 6.67
C GLU A 191 0.06 1.53 5.34
N THR A 192 -0.92 2.44 5.42
CA THR A 192 -1.48 3.09 4.23
C THR A 192 -0.45 4.00 3.57
N LEU A 193 0.29 4.76 4.38
CA LEU A 193 1.35 5.64 3.90
C LEU A 193 2.47 4.87 3.19
N ALA A 194 2.80 3.66 3.66
CA ALA A 194 3.77 2.77 3.01
C ALA A 194 3.28 2.30 1.63
N LEU A 195 1.99 2.01 1.46
CA LEU A 195 1.43 1.69 0.14
C LEU A 195 1.49 2.89 -0.81
N ILE A 196 1.15 4.09 -0.33
CA ILE A 196 1.28 5.31 -1.12
C ILE A 196 2.75 5.53 -1.52
N ALA A 197 3.69 5.27 -0.61
CA ALA A 197 5.12 5.34 -0.91
C ALA A 197 5.52 4.33 -2.00
N ASN A 198 5.02 3.09 -1.94
CA ASN A 198 5.28 2.08 -2.97
C ASN A 198 4.84 2.55 -4.36
N PHE A 199 3.62 3.07 -4.47
CA PHE A 199 3.14 3.69 -5.70
C PHE A 199 4.05 4.84 -6.16
N ALA A 200 4.35 5.77 -5.25
CA ALA A 200 5.12 6.97 -5.52
C ALA A 200 6.56 6.67 -6.00
N GLY A 201 7.19 5.65 -5.40
CA GLY A 201 8.52 5.20 -5.78
C GLY A 201 8.52 4.38 -7.07
N GLY A 202 7.50 3.55 -7.30
CA GLY A 202 7.41 2.66 -8.45
C GLY A 202 7.03 3.36 -9.76
N VAL A 203 6.20 4.40 -9.72
CA VAL A 203 5.71 5.09 -10.92
C VAL A 203 6.71 6.13 -11.45
N LYS A 204 6.86 6.19 -12.79
CA LYS A 204 7.83 7.05 -13.50
C LYS A 204 7.21 8.35 -14.02
N VAL A 205 6.57 9.11 -13.12
CA VAL A 205 6.11 10.49 -13.41
C VAL A 205 6.56 11.46 -12.31
N ALA A 206 6.74 12.75 -12.65
CA ALA A 206 7.24 13.75 -11.72
C ALA A 206 6.35 13.91 -10.47
N GLN A 207 5.03 13.81 -10.63
CA GLN A 207 4.05 13.89 -9.55
C GLN A 207 4.18 12.75 -8.54
N ALA A 208 4.54 11.54 -8.99
CA ALA A 208 4.81 10.41 -8.12
C ALA A 208 6.08 10.64 -7.30
N GLU A 209 7.11 11.23 -7.90
CA GLU A 209 8.32 11.62 -7.15
C GLU A 209 8.02 12.70 -6.11
N GLU A 210 7.23 13.72 -6.44
CA GLU A 210 6.79 14.74 -5.48
C GLU A 210 5.98 14.16 -4.33
N LEU A 211 5.11 13.19 -4.63
CA LEU A 211 4.36 12.45 -3.63
C LEU A 211 5.29 11.72 -2.65
N LEU A 212 6.33 11.04 -3.16
CA LEU A 212 7.32 10.38 -2.30
C LEU A 212 8.07 11.38 -1.40
N LEU A 213 8.45 12.54 -1.95
CA LEU A 213 9.08 13.60 -1.15
C LEU A 213 8.15 14.11 -0.05
N ARG A 214 6.86 14.29 -0.36
CA ARG A 214 5.85 14.71 0.64
C ARG A 214 5.68 13.68 1.75
N ILE A 215 5.68 12.40 1.42
CA ILE A 215 5.61 11.31 2.40
C ILE A 215 6.81 11.39 3.36
N ALA A 216 8.02 11.54 2.81
CA ALA A 216 9.22 11.69 3.63
C ALA A 216 9.14 12.95 4.52
N ASP A 217 8.67 14.08 3.99
CA ASP A 217 8.47 15.32 4.77
C ASP A 217 7.48 15.12 5.94
N VAL A 218 6.39 14.37 5.73
CA VAL A 218 5.44 14.02 6.80
C VAL A 218 6.09 13.14 7.85
N ARG A 219 6.85 12.11 7.45
CA ARG A 219 7.56 11.25 8.40
C ARG A 219 8.60 12.03 9.19
N ILE A 220 9.41 12.86 8.54
CA ILE A 220 10.38 13.76 9.18
C ILE A 220 9.70 14.65 10.23
N LYS A 221 8.54 15.24 9.90
CA LYS A 221 7.75 16.03 10.86
C LYS A 221 7.23 15.20 12.02
N GLN A 222 6.78 13.97 11.78
CA GLN A 222 6.35 13.05 12.84
C GLN A 222 7.51 12.68 13.76
N TYR A 223 8.73 12.47 13.23
CA TYR A 223 9.94 12.23 14.02
C TYR A 223 10.24 13.42 14.92
N ALA A 224 10.27 14.63 14.35
CA ALA A 224 10.50 15.87 15.08
C ALA A 224 9.46 16.10 16.19
N GLY A 225 8.21 15.71 15.96
CA GLY A 225 7.13 15.78 16.94
C GLY A 225 7.04 14.59 17.91
N TRP A 226 7.94 13.60 17.83
CA TRP A 226 7.88 12.34 18.58
C TRP A 226 6.59 11.52 18.39
N LYS A 227 5.87 11.72 17.28
CA LYS A 227 4.57 11.10 16.96
C LYS A 227 4.65 9.91 16.01
N VAL A 228 5.86 9.48 15.65
CA VAL A 228 6.04 8.33 14.76
C VAL A 228 5.45 7.07 15.37
N LYS A 229 4.71 6.34 14.55
CA LYS A 229 4.25 4.96 14.80
C LYS A 229 4.80 4.06 13.69
N TYR A 230 5.06 2.80 14.05
CA TYR A 230 5.54 1.74 13.15
C TYR A 230 6.77 2.17 12.33
N GLU A 231 7.87 2.42 13.04
CA GLU A 231 9.14 2.85 12.46
C GLU A 231 9.65 1.91 11.37
N LEU A 232 9.33 0.60 11.45
CA LEU A 232 9.78 -0.41 10.49
C LEU A 232 9.47 -0.05 9.03
N LEU A 233 8.36 0.64 8.78
CA LEU A 233 7.92 1.02 7.43
C LEU A 233 8.82 2.10 6.81
N ASP A 234 9.57 2.87 7.60
CA ASP A 234 10.50 3.89 7.10
C ASP A 234 11.66 3.27 6.33
N GLY A 235 12.01 2.00 6.59
CA GLY A 235 13.01 1.29 5.79
C GLY A 235 12.62 1.15 4.32
N ALA A 236 11.32 0.97 4.03
CA ALA A 236 10.82 0.94 2.66
C ALA A 236 10.89 2.33 2.01
N ILE A 237 10.49 3.38 2.72
CA ILE A 237 10.56 4.77 2.22
C ILE A 237 12.01 5.17 1.92
N LEU A 238 12.94 4.86 2.82
CA LEU A 238 14.37 5.10 2.64
C LEU A 238 14.93 4.36 1.42
N ARG A 239 14.53 3.11 1.21
CA ARG A 239 14.90 2.34 0.01
C ARG A 239 14.40 2.99 -1.27
N LEU A 240 13.13 3.38 -1.31
CA LEU A 240 12.52 4.02 -2.49
C LEU A 240 13.21 5.35 -2.82
N LEU A 241 13.54 6.17 -1.81
CA LEU A 241 14.33 7.38 -1.99
C LEU A 241 15.75 7.06 -2.52
N ALA A 242 16.40 6.03 -1.98
CA ALA A 242 17.71 5.59 -2.45
C ALA A 242 17.71 5.15 -3.91
N ASP A 243 16.71 4.39 -4.33
CA ASP A 243 16.57 3.95 -5.72
C ASP A 243 16.32 5.11 -6.68
N LYS A 244 15.58 6.15 -6.25
CA LYS A 244 15.43 7.38 -7.05
C LYS A 244 16.75 8.15 -7.22
N MET A 245 17.60 8.19 -6.20
CA MET A 245 18.93 8.80 -6.31
C MET A 245 19.81 8.05 -7.31
N VAL A 246 19.80 6.71 -7.27
CA VAL A 246 20.58 5.87 -8.18
C VAL A 246 20.08 5.99 -9.62
N SER A 247 18.77 6.17 -9.81
CA SER A 247 18.17 6.29 -11.14
C SER A 247 18.45 7.65 -11.84
N GLY A 248 19.07 8.62 -11.15
CA GLY A 248 19.54 9.86 -11.76
C GLY A 248 18.46 10.89 -12.15
N GLY A 249 17.43 11.08 -11.31
CA GLY A 249 16.32 12.01 -11.59
C GLY A 249 16.68 13.51 -11.49
N THR A 250 15.84 14.38 -12.07
CA THR A 250 16.04 15.84 -12.07
C THR A 250 16.01 16.48 -10.68
N LYS A 251 15.43 15.81 -9.67
CA LYS A 251 15.40 16.29 -8.29
C LYS A 251 16.30 15.48 -7.35
N THR A 252 17.39 14.90 -7.86
CA THR A 252 18.34 14.08 -7.08
C THR A 252 18.76 14.76 -5.77
N SER A 253 19.06 16.07 -5.76
CA SER A 253 19.41 16.78 -4.53
C SER A 253 18.26 16.86 -3.51
N ALA A 254 17.02 17.04 -3.97
CA ALA A 254 15.84 17.11 -3.11
C ALA A 254 15.50 15.73 -2.51
N VAL A 255 15.64 14.66 -3.30
CA VAL A 255 15.51 13.27 -2.85
C VAL A 255 16.60 12.95 -1.82
N ALA A 256 17.85 13.31 -2.11
CA ALA A 256 18.98 13.06 -1.22
C ALA A 256 18.84 13.80 0.12
N TYR A 257 18.34 15.03 0.09
CA TYR A 257 17.99 15.76 1.30
C TYR A 257 16.97 15.00 2.17
N ARG A 258 15.84 14.56 1.59
CA ARG A 258 14.81 13.81 2.35
C ARG A 258 15.35 12.49 2.87
N PHE A 259 16.12 11.77 2.07
CA PHE A 259 16.76 10.52 2.49
C PHE A 259 17.67 10.75 3.69
N GLY A 260 18.62 11.69 3.58
CA GLY A 260 19.58 11.98 4.65
C GLY A 260 18.88 12.46 5.92
N GLN A 261 17.88 13.33 5.79
CA GLN A 261 17.16 13.86 6.95
C GLN A 261 16.28 12.80 7.64
N LEU A 262 15.54 11.99 6.88
CA LEU A 262 14.72 10.92 7.45
C LEU A 262 15.61 9.87 8.14
N TYR A 263 16.72 9.49 7.52
CA TYR A 263 17.65 8.52 8.10
C TYR A 263 18.31 9.06 9.37
N SER A 264 18.70 10.34 9.36
CA SER A 264 19.20 11.04 10.54
C SER A 264 18.19 11.03 11.68
N CYS A 265 16.92 11.34 11.40
CA CYS A 265 15.85 11.27 12.39
C CYS A 265 15.71 9.87 13.00
N ALA A 266 15.81 8.80 12.21
CA ALA A 266 15.75 7.44 12.71
C ALA A 266 16.94 7.11 13.64
N ILE A 267 18.17 7.49 13.26
CA ILE A 267 19.38 7.26 14.08
C ILE A 267 19.30 8.06 15.39
N GLN A 268 18.99 9.35 15.30
CA GLN A 268 18.87 10.22 16.45
C GLN A 268 17.79 9.73 17.41
N ARG A 269 16.61 9.32 16.91
CA ARG A 269 15.53 8.77 17.74
C ARG A 269 15.98 7.50 18.47
N TYR A 270 16.74 6.63 17.81
CA TYR A 270 17.29 5.42 18.45
C TYR A 270 18.23 5.75 19.61
N VAL A 271 19.15 6.71 19.40
CA VAL A 271 20.16 7.12 20.40
C VAL A 271 19.52 7.89 21.55
N VAL A 272 18.80 8.98 21.26
CA VAL A 272 18.26 9.88 22.30
C VAL A 272 16.98 9.37 22.94
N GLY A 273 16.33 8.36 22.35
CA GLY A 273 15.05 7.81 22.81
C GLY A 273 15.16 6.64 23.78
N LYS A 274 16.35 6.27 24.27
CA LYS A 274 16.59 5.05 25.06
C LYS A 274 15.70 4.89 26.31
N GLY A 275 15.27 5.98 26.93
CA GLY A 275 14.33 5.99 28.07
C GLY A 275 12.87 6.33 27.71
N PHE A 276 12.58 6.60 26.45
CA PHE A 276 11.24 6.98 25.97
C PHE A 276 10.61 5.91 25.08
N LEU A 277 11.44 5.16 24.34
CA LEU A 277 10.99 4.15 23.39
C LEU A 277 10.77 2.82 24.08
N SER A 278 9.71 2.12 23.69
CA SER A 278 9.54 0.70 24.03
C SER A 278 10.60 -0.16 23.34
N ASP A 279 10.84 -1.37 23.86
CA ASP A 279 11.73 -2.36 23.25
C ASP A 279 11.30 -2.74 21.83
N SER A 280 9.99 -2.75 21.56
CA SER A 280 9.47 -2.97 20.22
C SER A 280 9.91 -1.86 19.26
N GLN A 281 9.73 -0.59 19.65
CA GLN A 281 10.16 0.56 18.84
C GLN A 281 11.67 0.59 18.63
N ARG A 282 12.47 0.30 19.67
CA ARG A 282 13.93 0.20 19.54
C ARG A 282 14.34 -0.90 18.57
N ARG A 283 13.71 -2.08 18.61
CA ARG A 283 13.96 -3.17 17.65
C ARG A 283 13.55 -2.80 16.22
N GLN A 284 12.41 -2.14 16.05
CA GLN A 284 11.98 -1.65 14.72
C GLN A 284 12.99 -0.65 14.15
N LEU A 285 13.42 0.34 14.94
CA LEU A 285 14.46 1.28 14.54
C LEU A 285 15.77 0.56 14.21
N ALA A 286 16.24 -0.36 15.05
CA ALA A 286 17.44 -1.12 14.77
C ALA A 286 17.38 -1.82 13.40
N SER A 287 16.25 -2.45 13.07
CA SER A 287 16.01 -3.07 11.76
C SER A 287 16.05 -2.06 10.61
N VAL A 288 15.45 -0.88 10.78
CA VAL A 288 15.53 0.22 9.78
C VAL A 288 16.97 0.67 9.59
N LEU A 289 17.71 0.87 10.68
CA LEU A 289 19.09 1.38 10.65
C LEU A 289 20.03 0.41 9.94
N VAL A 290 20.00 -0.86 10.32
CA VAL A 290 20.81 -1.94 9.74
C VAL A 290 20.40 -2.20 8.28
N GLY A 291 19.10 -2.28 8.01
CA GLY A 291 18.59 -2.51 6.66
C GLY A 291 18.93 -1.37 5.70
N THR A 292 18.91 -0.13 6.17
CA THR A 292 19.29 1.05 5.37
C THR A 292 20.80 1.10 5.14
N GLU A 293 21.63 0.76 6.14
CA GLU A 293 23.08 0.67 5.97
C GLU A 293 23.44 -0.34 4.86
N ALA A 294 22.92 -1.56 4.98
CA ALA A 294 23.22 -2.65 4.07
C ALA A 294 22.63 -2.42 2.66
N GLY A 295 21.36 -2.03 2.58
CA GLY A 295 20.65 -1.94 1.30
C GLY A 295 20.78 -0.61 0.57
N CYS A 296 20.93 0.50 1.29
CA CYS A 296 20.88 1.84 0.72
C CYS A 296 22.26 2.52 0.76
N ILE A 297 22.84 2.67 1.95
CA ILE A 297 24.11 3.40 2.12
C ILE A 297 25.24 2.69 1.37
N SER A 298 25.32 1.36 1.48
CA SER A 298 26.34 0.58 0.79
C SER A 298 26.26 0.76 -0.74
N LYS A 299 25.04 0.80 -1.29
CA LYS A 299 24.78 1.04 -2.72
C LYS A 299 25.16 2.46 -3.15
N LEU A 300 24.76 3.48 -2.37
CA LEU A 300 25.01 4.89 -2.68
C LEU A 300 26.50 5.27 -2.60
N LEU A 301 27.24 4.62 -1.72
CA LEU A 301 28.68 4.88 -1.51
C LEU A 301 29.59 3.88 -2.23
N GLY A 302 29.04 2.85 -2.84
CA GLY A 302 29.77 1.84 -3.62
C GLY A 302 30.65 0.90 -2.80
N THR A 303 30.43 0.81 -1.47
CA THR A 303 31.22 -0.03 -0.56
C THR A 303 30.31 -0.67 0.48
N PRO A 304 30.42 -1.99 0.75
CA PRO A 304 29.68 -2.64 1.83
C PRO A 304 30.00 -2.02 3.20
N ARG A 305 28.97 -1.85 4.04
CA ARG A 305 29.10 -1.27 5.40
C ARG A 305 28.37 -2.10 6.44
N THR A 306 28.97 -2.15 7.63
CA THR A 306 28.43 -2.86 8.80
C THR A 306 28.70 -2.10 10.11
N THR A 307 29.05 -0.82 10.03
CA THR A 307 29.46 -0.02 11.18
C THR A 307 28.27 0.25 12.10
N ILE A 308 27.12 0.64 11.53
CA ILE A 308 25.87 0.86 12.28
C ILE A 308 25.39 -0.46 12.88
N LYS A 309 25.40 -1.54 12.10
CA LYS A 309 25.06 -2.88 12.62
C LYS A 309 25.89 -3.25 13.85
N ARG A 310 27.23 -3.13 13.77
CA ARG A 310 28.13 -3.45 14.87
C ARG A 310 27.92 -2.55 16.09
N ALA A 311 27.66 -1.25 15.88
CA ALA A 311 27.39 -0.32 16.98
C ALA A 311 26.10 -0.72 17.72
N ILE A 312 25.04 -1.07 16.99
CA ILE A 312 23.77 -1.52 17.57
C ILE A 312 23.93 -2.85 18.32
N GLU A 313 24.62 -3.83 17.73
CA GLU A 313 24.85 -5.14 18.35
C GLU A 313 25.64 -5.03 19.67
N ARG A 314 26.53 -4.04 19.78
CA ARG A 314 27.32 -3.77 20.98
C ARG A 314 26.65 -2.82 21.97
N GLY A 315 25.51 -2.23 21.62
CA GLY A 315 24.89 -1.16 22.42
C GLY A 315 25.76 0.10 22.54
N ASP A 316 26.63 0.35 21.55
CA ASP A 316 27.58 1.46 21.55
C ASP A 316 26.96 2.70 20.87
N ASP A 317 26.21 3.46 21.67
CA ASP A 317 25.54 4.68 21.22
C ASP A 317 26.55 5.74 20.74
N SER A 318 27.78 5.76 21.28
CA SER A 318 28.85 6.69 20.88
C SER A 318 29.40 6.38 19.49
N ALA A 319 29.64 5.09 19.20
CA ALA A 319 30.01 4.64 17.87
C ALA A 319 28.90 4.93 16.85
N LEU A 320 27.64 4.76 17.23
CA LEU A 320 26.50 5.07 16.36
C LEU A 320 26.41 6.59 16.06
N THR A 321 26.59 7.45 17.07
CA THR A 321 26.64 8.91 16.86
C THR A 321 27.85 9.33 16.02
N SER A 322 29.00 8.71 16.22
CA SER A 322 30.20 8.98 15.42
C SER A 322 29.99 8.62 13.95
N GLU A 323 29.40 7.45 13.68
CA GLU A 323 29.07 7.02 12.34
C GLU A 323 27.99 7.89 11.69
N HIS A 324 26.97 8.30 12.46
CA HIS A 324 25.97 9.29 12.02
C HIS A 324 26.64 10.58 11.53
N ASN A 325 27.52 11.17 12.33
CA ASN A 325 28.20 12.43 12.01
C ASN A 325 29.13 12.29 10.80
N ARG A 326 29.79 11.13 10.65
CA ARG A 326 30.65 10.83 9.51
C ARG A 326 29.85 10.69 8.21
N LEU A 327 28.73 9.96 8.26
CA LEU A 327 27.88 9.68 7.11
C LEU A 327 27.09 10.91 6.66
N LEU A 328 26.40 11.55 7.61
CA LEU A 328 25.37 12.56 7.34
C LEU A 328 25.86 13.98 7.57
N GLY A 329 26.96 14.15 8.31
CA GLY A 329 27.58 15.44 8.58
C GLY A 329 27.21 16.00 9.95
N THR A 330 27.78 17.18 10.21
CA THR A 330 27.55 18.01 11.39
C THR A 330 27.28 19.44 10.92
N GLU A 331 27.03 20.36 11.84
CA GLU A 331 26.93 21.79 11.51
C GLU A 331 28.23 22.31 10.84
N ALA A 332 29.39 21.84 11.31
CA ALA A 332 30.69 22.30 10.85
C ALA A 332 31.16 21.63 9.54
N LYS A 333 30.82 20.36 9.32
CA LYS A 333 31.39 19.54 8.24
C LYS A 333 30.35 18.72 7.50
N ALA A 334 30.40 18.75 6.17
CA ALA A 334 29.55 17.94 5.32
C ALA A 334 29.83 16.44 5.52
N GLY A 335 28.76 15.64 5.54
CA GLY A 335 28.85 14.19 5.61
C GLY A 335 29.34 13.57 4.30
N GLU A 336 29.83 12.33 4.39
CA GLU A 336 30.26 11.57 3.21
C GLU A 336 29.15 11.43 2.16
N LEU A 337 27.90 11.21 2.58
CA LEU A 337 26.77 11.08 1.66
C LEU A 337 26.51 12.38 0.88
N ALA A 338 26.52 13.51 1.59
CA ALA A 338 26.34 14.83 1.01
C ALA A 338 27.47 15.17 0.02
N ALA A 339 28.71 14.84 0.37
CA ALA A 339 29.87 15.04 -0.49
C ALA A 339 29.81 14.16 -1.76
N LYS A 340 29.44 12.88 -1.63
CA LYS A 340 29.37 11.94 -2.75
C LYS A 340 28.26 12.30 -3.75
N ILE A 341 27.08 12.65 -3.24
CA ILE A 341 25.88 12.94 -4.06
C ILE A 341 25.79 14.42 -4.44
N LYS A 342 26.64 15.28 -3.85
CA LYS A 342 26.69 16.74 -4.09
C LYS A 342 25.37 17.45 -3.75
N PHE A 343 24.87 17.26 -2.53
CA PHE A 343 23.71 17.98 -2.00
C PHE A 343 24.01 18.66 -0.66
N VAL A 344 23.10 19.52 -0.19
CA VAL A 344 23.17 20.21 1.11
C VAL A 344 21.84 20.08 1.86
N TYR A 345 21.85 20.23 3.18
CA TYR A 345 20.66 20.07 4.04
C TYR A 345 19.75 21.31 4.12
N GLY A 346 19.67 22.07 3.03
CA GLY A 346 18.93 23.32 2.96
C GLY A 346 19.55 24.47 3.78
N PRO A 347 18.86 25.61 3.87
CA PRO A 347 19.28 26.71 4.73
C PRO A 347 18.95 26.44 6.21
N ASP A 348 19.76 27.01 7.12
CA ASP A 348 19.45 27.10 8.53
C ASP A 348 18.51 28.28 8.84
N SER A 349 18.22 28.48 10.14
CA SER A 349 17.37 29.58 10.62
C SER A 349 17.93 30.97 10.31
N SER A 350 19.21 31.06 9.94
CA SER A 350 19.90 32.29 9.56
C SER A 350 20.09 32.40 8.04
N GLY A 351 19.53 31.47 7.26
CA GLY A 351 19.65 31.44 5.80
C GLY A 351 20.95 30.84 5.27
N LYS A 352 21.85 30.37 6.13
CA LYS A 352 23.14 29.78 5.74
C LYS A 352 22.98 28.30 5.39
N LYS A 353 23.75 27.79 4.43
CA LYS A 353 23.72 26.38 4.03
C LYS A 353 24.08 25.45 5.20
N ARG A 354 23.23 24.46 5.47
CA ARG A 354 23.50 23.37 6.44
C ARG A 354 24.34 22.26 5.82
N ASN A 355 25.40 21.91 6.54
CA ASN A 355 26.31 20.82 6.18
C ASN A 355 25.83 19.44 6.68
N GLY A 356 24.93 19.41 7.68
CA GLY A 356 24.36 18.21 8.26
C GLY A 356 22.85 18.33 8.48
N PRO A 357 22.19 17.19 8.77
CA PRO A 357 20.76 17.16 9.08
C PRO A 357 20.46 17.95 10.36
N PHE A 358 19.21 18.38 10.52
CA PHE A 358 18.80 19.04 11.77
C PHE A 358 18.77 18.03 12.94
N ALA A 359 19.02 18.54 14.15
CA ALA A 359 18.90 17.75 15.37
C ALA A 359 17.43 17.55 15.78
N LEU A 360 17.07 16.32 16.17
CA LEU A 360 15.76 16.05 16.75
C LEU A 360 15.61 16.78 18.09
N PRO A 361 14.44 17.39 18.38
CA PRO A 361 14.14 17.88 19.71
C PRO A 361 14.22 16.77 20.75
N ARG A 362 14.50 17.15 22.00
CA ARG A 362 14.46 16.19 23.13
C ARG A 362 13.09 15.50 23.22
N PRO A 363 13.04 14.25 23.69
CA PRO A 363 11.76 13.58 23.95
C PRO A 363 10.89 14.42 24.89
N PRO A 364 9.56 14.43 24.70
CA PRO A 364 8.64 15.00 25.67
C PRO A 364 8.85 14.36 27.04
N ARG A 365 8.68 15.12 28.12
CA ARG A 365 8.67 14.55 29.47
C ARG A 365 7.50 13.57 29.56
N THR A 366 7.76 12.33 29.95
CA THR A 366 6.71 11.40 30.35
C THR A 366 6.09 11.96 31.62
N ASN A 367 4.82 12.33 31.60
CA ASN A 367 4.08 12.61 32.83
C ASN A 367 3.91 11.28 33.57
N THR A 368 4.93 10.87 34.32
CA THR A 368 4.76 9.91 35.40
C THR A 368 4.06 10.65 36.53
N THR A 369 2.73 10.61 36.55
CA THR A 369 2.01 10.59 37.83
C THR A 369 2.37 9.28 38.50
N GLU A 370 3.09 9.39 39.62
CA GLU A 370 3.29 8.32 40.61
C GLU A 370 1.95 7.78 41.13
#